data_AF-A0A7L3CP86-F1
#
_entry.id   AF-A0A7L3CP86-F1
#
_cell.length_a   1.000
_cell.length_b   1.000
_cell.length_c   1.000
_cell.angle_alpha   90.00
_cell.angle_beta   90.00
_cell.angle_gamma   90.00
#
_symmetry.space_group_name_H-M   'P 1'
#
loop_
_entity.id
_entity.type
_entity.pdbx_description
1 polymer ?
#
loop_
_entity_poly.entity_id
_entity_poly.type
_entity_poly.pdbx_seq_one_letter_code
_entity_poly.pdbx_strand_id
1 'polypeptide(L)' 'GVFPEAEQDPVIQVAGVVLRQGEREPFLRTVFTLLPCAPILGSQVLSFQRERDLLQVGGG' A
#
# COMPACT_ATOMS: atom_id res chain seq x y z
N GLY A 1 -14.71 -20.51 5.00
CA GLY A 1 -13.99 -19.22 5.06
C GLY A 1 -15.02 -18.12 5.12
N VAL A 2 -14.66 -16.99 5.72
CA VAL A 2 -15.51 -15.79 5.81
C VAL A 2 -14.91 -14.74 4.87
N PHE A 3 -15.74 -14.09 4.05
CA PHE A 3 -15.30 -13.01 3.17
C PHE A 3 -15.17 -11.71 3.98
N PRO A 4 -14.20 -10.83 3.69
CA PRO A 4 -14.01 -9.61 4.45
C PRO A 4 -15.21 -8.65 4.37
N GLU A 5 -15.57 -8.04 5.49
CA GLU A 5 -16.58 -7.00 5.63
C GLU A 5 -15.91 -5.67 6.00
N ALA A 6 -16.26 -4.57 5.33
CA ALA A 6 -15.55 -3.29 5.46
C ALA A 6 -15.59 -2.72 6.88
N GLU A 7 -16.66 -2.98 7.63
CA GLU A 7 -16.85 -2.51 9.00
C GLU A 7 -16.10 -3.35 10.05
N GLN A 8 -15.65 -4.55 9.69
CA GLN A 8 -15.06 -5.53 10.61
C GLN A 8 -13.58 -5.80 10.32
N ASP A 9 -13.21 -5.81 9.04
CA ASP A 9 -11.91 -6.27 8.56
C ASP A 9 -11.08 -5.09 8.04
N PRO A 10 -10.01 -4.71 8.74
CA PRO A 10 -9.22 -3.53 8.38
C PRO A 10 -8.44 -3.73 7.09
N VAL A 11 -8.20 -2.64 6.37
CA VAL A 11 -7.22 -2.60 5.28
C VAL A 11 -5.82 -2.65 5.88
N ILE A 12 -5.14 -3.77 5.70
CA ILE A 12 -3.79 -3.97 6.26
C ILE A 12 -2.67 -3.56 5.30
N GLN A 13 -2.92 -3.52 3.99
CA GLN A 13 -1.91 -3.14 3.00
C GLN A 13 -2.55 -2.49 1.77
N VAL A 14 -1.89 -1.48 1.20
CA VAL A 14 -2.23 -0.87 -0.09
C VAL A 14 -0.97 -0.80 -0.94
N ALA A 15 -1.03 -1.33 -2.15
CA ALA A 15 0.11 -1.31 -3.09
C ALA A 15 -0.26 -0.52 -4.35
N GLY A 16 0.71 0.26 -4.84
CA GLY A 16 0.56 1.10 -6.02
C GLY A 16 1.76 0.96 -6.94
N VAL A 17 1.50 0.93 -8.25
CA VAL A 17 2.53 0.95 -9.29
C VAL A 17 2.16 2.05 -10.27
N VAL A 18 3.11 2.95 -10.53
CA VAL A 18 2.89 4.08 -11.44
C VAL A 18 3.80 3.94 -12.65
N LEU A 19 3.19 3.98 -13.83
CA LEU A 19 3.80 3.90 -15.14
C LEU A 19 3.41 5.16 -15.92
N ARG A 20 4.38 5.81 -16.59
CA ARG A 20 4.04 6.87 -17.53
C ARG A 20 3.55 6.24 -18.83
N GLN A 21 2.50 6.83 -19.41
CA GLN A 21 1.95 6.35 -20.67
C GLN A 21 3.04 6.28 -21.75
N GLY A 22 3.18 5.10 -22.38
CA GLY A 22 4.18 4.85 -23.42
C GLY A 22 5.53 4.37 -22.92
N GLU A 23 5.81 4.40 -21.62
CA GLU A 23 7.01 3.78 -21.05
C GLU A 23 6.83 2.26 -20.90
N ARG A 24 7.95 1.53 -20.92
CA ARG A 24 7.96 0.05 -20.79
C ARG A 24 7.99 -0.41 -19.34
N GLU A 25 8.57 0.40 -18.44
CA GLU A 25 8.82 0.02 -17.06
C GLU A 25 8.25 1.08 -16.11
N PRO A 26 7.63 0.68 -14.98
CA PRO A 26 7.10 1.62 -14.01
C PRO A 26 8.22 2.39 -13.32
N PHE A 27 7.98 3.67 -13.04
CA PHE A 27 8.94 4.53 -12.36
C PHE A 27 8.74 4.58 -10.85
N LEU A 28 7.58 4.11 -10.35
CA LEU A 28 7.27 4.08 -8.93
C LEU A 28 6.55 2.78 -8.56
N ARG A 29 7.00 2.17 -7.46
CA ARG A 29 6.37 1.02 -6.81
C ARG A 29 6.33 1.31 -5.32
N THR A 30 5.13 1.36 -4.74
CA THR A 30 4.92 1.68 -3.32
C THR A 30 4.09 0.60 -2.66
N VAL A 31 4.44 0.26 -1.42
CA VAL A 31 3.64 -0.61 -0.56
C VAL A 31 3.47 0.09 0.77
N PHE A 32 2.22 0.37 1.13
CA PHE A 32 1.83 0.89 2.44
C PHE A 32 1.38 -0.29 3.29
N THR A 33 1.96 -0.46 4.47
CA THR A 33 1.65 -1.58 5.37
C THR A 33 1.17 -1.09 6.72
N LEU A 34 0.20 -1.80 7.28
CA LEU A 34 -0.11 -1.73 8.70
C LEU A 34 0.94 -2.58 9.42
N LEU A 35 1.55 -2.00 10.45
CA LEU A 35 2.69 -2.53 11.19
C LEU A 35 3.99 -2.59 10.35
N PRO A 36 5.16 -2.78 11.00
CA PRO A 36 6.45 -2.85 10.33
C PRO A 36 6.54 -3.98 9.30
N CYS A 37 7.15 -3.67 8.15
CA CYS A 37 7.47 -4.64 7.11
C CYS A 37 8.96 -4.52 6.72
N ALA A 38 9.58 -5.64 6.34
CA ALA A 38 10.95 -5.64 5.86
C ALA A 38 11.05 -4.88 4.51
N PRO A 39 12.20 -4.27 4.20
CA PRO A 39 12.40 -3.63 2.90
C PRO A 39 12.20 -4.61 1.73
N ILE A 40 11.54 -4.15 0.67
CA ILE A 40 11.35 -4.91 -0.57
C ILE A 40 12.19 -4.23 -1.66
N LEU A 41 13.11 -4.97 -2.27
CA LEU A 41 14.00 -4.41 -3.29
C LEU A 41 13.21 -3.85 -4.48
N GLY A 42 13.49 -2.59 -4.84
CA GLY A 42 12.82 -1.91 -5.95
C GLY A 42 11.42 -1.38 -5.62
N SER A 43 10.99 -1.41 -4.36
CA SER A 43 9.75 -0.78 -3.89
C SER A 43 10.01 0.13 -2.69
N GLN A 44 9.26 1.22 -2.60
CA GLN A 44 9.22 2.03 -1.39
C GLN A 44 8.21 1.41 -0.43
N VAL A 45 8.67 0.97 0.74
CA VAL A 45 7.84 0.41 1.79
C VAL A 45 7.60 1.48 2.86
N LEU A 46 6.34 1.81 3.13
CA LEU A 46 5.95 2.71 4.20
C LEU A 46 5.08 1.94 5.20
N SER A 47 5.47 1.96 6.47
CA SER A 47 4.77 1.22 7.53
C SER A 47 4.12 2.17 8.52
N PHE A 48 2.87 1.90 8.86
CA PHE A 48 2.02 2.73 9.72
C PHE A 48 1.52 1.94 10.92
N GLN A 49 1.28 2.62 12.05
CA GLN A 49 0.76 1.96 13.26
C GLN A 49 -0.77 1.89 13.31
N ARG A 50 -1.46 2.73 12.53
CA ARG A 50 -2.92 2.82 12.52
C ARG A 50 -3.41 2.87 11.08
N GLU A 51 -4.50 2.18 10.80
CA GLU A 51 -5.12 2.12 9.47
C GLU A 51 -5.46 3.50 8.91
N ARG A 52 -5.98 4.41 9.75
CA ARG A 52 -6.24 5.80 9.32
C ARG A 52 -5.02 6.51 8.73
N ASP A 53 -3.83 6.28 9.29
CA ASP A 53 -2.61 6.93 8.82
C ASP A 53 -2.17 6.31 7.48
N LEU A 54 -2.35 4.99 7.33
CA LEU A 54 -2.13 4.26 6.09
C LEU A 54 -3.04 4.78 4.96
N LEU A 55 -4.34 4.94 5.24
CA LEU A 55 -5.34 5.37 4.26
C LEU A 55 -5.20 6.86 3.89
N GLN A 56 -4.82 7.72 4.84
CA GLN A 56 -4.65 9.16 4.57
C GLN A 56 -3.51 9.47 3.59
N VAL A 57 -2.49 8.60 3.49
CA VAL A 57 -1.39 8.79 2.53
C VAL A 57 -1.82 8.57 1.09
N GLY A 58 -2.77 7.66 0.84
CA GLY A 58 -3.29 7.38 -0.50
C GLY A 58 -4.38 8.34 -0.97
N GLY A 59 -5.07 9.00 -0.04
CA GLY A 59 -6.14 9.96 -0.30
C GLY A 59 -5.69 11.40 -0.05
N GLY A 60 -5.01 11.98 -1.04
CA GLY A 60 -4.92 13.44 -1.19
C GLY A 60 -6.12 13.98 -1.94
#